data_AF-A0A3G2EFI0-F1
#
_entry.id   AF-A0A3G2EFI0-F1
#
_cell.length_a   1.000
_cell.length_b   1.000
_cell.length_c   1.000
_cell.angle_alpha   90.00
_cell.angle_beta   90.00
_cell.angle_gamma   90.00
#
_symmetry.space_group_name_H-M   'P 1'
#
loop_
_entity.id
_entity.type
_entity.pdbx_description
1 polymer ?
#
loop_
_entity_poly.entity_id
_entity_poly.type
_entity_poly.pdbx_seq_one_letter_code
_entity_poly.pdbx_strand_id
1 'polypeptide(L)'
;MTSLPTALEPWAPWLTLFPPDLAPAVGALLLRLHPLVGKLSTATLERGADPAGIGNIVRRGQYERLLMTQWVYADAEADEFLRRAASGELLFNGPEPAVHQRSLHSVVLFDAGPSQLGEPRLAHLALFILLARRAQQAGARFSWGIWQLPGILSEDTEKEGLRKLIQSRTLHAAPANAREQWQTRLGGDLADCWLIGVAGEAPRQARERVAIRRALCGNHLNVSLRQRHDYRTVQLELPDAPTGVRLLRKPFAPRAPAGVIHHHGHQPSRAQAPRFASGGNLVCAPQLNGGAIVYHVPQSASVKPGKPRIISAPKHGAILAAGVFKPALSCITSAGGTLGFHNFPGPLFSSKPIMCDRPPLEQFHAPPGMGRWLQTFYLLANHNVNCYEHVVVLDTKRRLVCWQAAPAASHKVASTVSFRAVLDNVIGADQLGDSLYIGCADGDGVQLYHWHRQNATPYKMQRIAQQGSRLLHGALKGEHAGHSGNLLALKTGPSRWWVGSHAMGEAMDIDDNAAVLGVAISEKHPKPGLVVLHPGRYRIELRVGHLRYTLATSPEAIQQASMDPASARIAWITAKSSTLVVRHIDDEQPLLQISCDRDIDES
;
A
#
# COMPACT_ATOMS: atom_id res chain seq x y z
N MET A 1 -3.03 -5.59 -7.99
CA MET A 1 -3.59 -6.70 -7.18
C MET A 1 -2.69 -7.90 -7.36
N THR A 2 -1.99 -8.34 -6.31
CA THR A 2 -1.19 -9.57 -6.35
C THR A 2 -2.13 -10.77 -6.22
N SER A 3 -2.21 -11.61 -7.24
CA SER A 3 -2.98 -12.86 -7.19
C SER A 3 -2.41 -13.77 -6.10
N LEU A 4 -3.28 -14.38 -5.30
CA LEU A 4 -2.87 -15.40 -4.32
C LEU A 4 -2.19 -16.57 -5.08
N PRO A 5 -1.09 -17.14 -4.54
CA PRO A 5 -0.50 -18.35 -5.12
C PRO A 5 -1.53 -19.47 -5.26
N THR A 6 -1.42 -20.31 -6.30
CA THR A 6 -2.36 -21.41 -6.58
C THR A 6 -2.57 -22.36 -5.39
N ALA A 7 -1.53 -22.59 -4.59
CA ALA A 7 -1.64 -23.42 -3.38
C ALA A 7 -2.61 -22.87 -2.33
N LEU A 8 -2.89 -21.55 -2.33
CA LEU A 8 -3.73 -20.86 -1.35
C LEU A 8 -5.14 -20.54 -1.85
N GLU A 9 -5.40 -20.66 -3.16
CA GLU A 9 -6.72 -20.51 -3.78
C GLU A 9 -7.84 -21.27 -3.05
N PRO A 10 -7.63 -22.52 -2.60
CA PRO A 10 -8.48 -23.23 -1.65
C PRO A 10 -9.05 -22.42 -0.46
N TRP A 11 -8.30 -21.46 0.09
CA TRP A 11 -8.70 -20.64 1.25
C TRP A 11 -8.95 -19.17 0.90
N ALA A 12 -9.08 -18.85 -0.40
CA ALA A 12 -9.31 -17.49 -0.85
C ALA A 12 -10.45 -16.77 -0.08
N PRO A 13 -11.62 -17.37 0.20
CA PRO A 13 -12.71 -16.69 0.92
C PRO A 13 -12.32 -16.12 2.28
N TRP A 14 -11.39 -16.76 3.00
CA TRP A 14 -10.89 -16.26 4.29
C TRP A 14 -9.66 -15.37 4.13
N LEU A 15 -8.75 -15.70 3.20
CA LEU A 15 -7.52 -14.92 2.99
C LEU A 15 -7.80 -13.51 2.45
N THR A 16 -8.86 -13.34 1.66
CA THR A 16 -9.30 -12.03 1.16
C THR A 16 -9.86 -11.11 2.25
N LEU A 17 -10.19 -11.65 3.44
CA LEU A 17 -10.61 -10.84 4.58
C LEU A 17 -9.43 -10.04 5.17
N PHE A 18 -8.19 -10.51 4.96
CA PHE A 18 -6.99 -9.88 5.46
C PHE A 18 -6.44 -8.86 4.45
N PRO A 19 -5.86 -7.75 4.93
CA PRO A 19 -5.06 -6.87 4.09
C PRO A 19 -3.97 -7.65 3.32
N PRO A 20 -3.61 -7.23 2.09
CA PRO A 20 -2.64 -7.95 1.25
C PRO A 20 -1.28 -8.20 1.90
N ASP A 21 -0.89 -7.37 2.86
CA ASP A 21 0.37 -7.49 3.59
C ASP A 21 0.32 -8.51 4.74
N LEU A 22 -0.87 -8.93 5.19
CA LEU A 22 -1.04 -9.96 6.23
C LEU A 22 -1.43 -11.33 5.66
N ALA A 23 -2.10 -11.37 4.50
CA ALA A 23 -2.57 -12.61 3.89
C ALA A 23 -1.45 -13.66 3.67
N PRO A 24 -0.22 -13.31 3.24
CA PRO A 24 0.85 -14.30 3.08
C PRO A 24 1.25 -14.98 4.40
N ALA A 25 1.30 -14.23 5.50
CA ALA A 25 1.64 -14.76 6.81
C ALA A 25 0.58 -15.77 7.30
N VAL A 26 -0.70 -15.46 7.11
CA VAL A 26 -1.79 -16.41 7.41
C VAL A 26 -1.72 -17.63 6.50
N GLY A 27 -1.49 -17.43 5.20
CA GLY A 27 -1.35 -18.50 4.22
C GLY A 27 -0.24 -19.49 4.56
N ALA A 28 0.91 -19.01 5.02
CA ALA A 28 2.01 -19.86 5.47
C ALA A 28 1.61 -20.77 6.66
N LEU A 29 0.88 -20.24 7.63
CA LEU A 29 0.36 -21.01 8.77
C LEU A 29 -0.65 -22.08 8.29
N LEU A 30 -1.56 -21.71 7.38
CA LEU A 30 -2.55 -22.64 6.82
C LEU A 30 -1.89 -23.81 6.11
N LEU A 31 -0.89 -23.55 5.26
CA LEU A 31 -0.18 -24.59 4.51
C LEU A 31 0.55 -25.58 5.44
N ARG A 32 1.12 -25.11 6.54
CA ARG A 32 1.82 -25.95 7.52
C ARG A 32 0.86 -26.82 8.35
N LEU A 33 -0.31 -26.29 8.69
CA LEU A 33 -1.28 -26.98 9.55
C LEU A 33 -2.27 -27.84 8.77
N HIS A 34 -2.54 -27.54 7.49
CA HIS A 34 -3.51 -28.26 6.68
C HIS A 34 -3.32 -29.79 6.63
N PRO A 35 -2.09 -30.33 6.47
CA PRO A 35 -1.87 -31.78 6.43
C PRO A 35 -2.24 -32.50 7.73
N LEU A 36 -2.34 -31.78 8.85
CA LEU A 36 -2.69 -32.35 10.14
C LEU A 36 -4.20 -32.61 10.26
N VAL A 37 -5.04 -31.69 9.79
CA VAL A 37 -6.49 -31.71 10.09
C VAL A 37 -7.23 -32.86 9.38
N GLY A 38 -6.78 -33.25 8.18
CA GLY A 38 -7.40 -34.32 7.39
C GLY A 38 -8.82 -33.99 6.88
N LYS A 39 -9.50 -34.98 6.29
CA LYS A 39 -10.88 -34.83 5.81
C LYS A 39 -11.89 -35.05 6.94
N LEU A 40 -13.09 -34.46 6.84
CA LEU A 40 -14.21 -34.88 7.69
C LEU A 40 -14.67 -36.24 7.19
N SER A 41 -14.64 -37.25 8.05
CA SER A 41 -15.23 -38.55 7.71
C SER A 41 -16.73 -38.35 7.65
N THR A 42 -17.27 -38.14 6.45
CA THR A 42 -18.71 -38.29 6.20
C THR A 42 -19.02 -39.74 6.52
N ALA A 43 -19.65 -39.98 7.67
CA ALA A 43 -19.85 -41.32 8.17
C ALA A 43 -20.46 -42.19 7.08
N THR A 44 -19.72 -43.24 6.71
CA THR A 44 -20.24 -44.47 6.15
C THR A 44 -21.53 -44.80 6.90
N LEU A 45 -22.61 -45.08 6.17
CA LEU A 45 -23.90 -45.49 6.73
C LEU A 45 -23.65 -46.55 7.81
N GLU A 46 -23.81 -46.21 9.09
CA GLU A 46 -23.69 -47.21 10.15
C GLU A 46 -24.97 -48.04 10.09
N ARG A 47 -24.82 -49.36 9.86
CA ARG A 47 -25.96 -50.29 9.94
C ARG A 47 -26.46 -50.26 11.38
N GLY A 48 -27.69 -49.79 11.57
CA GLY A 48 -28.38 -49.89 12.84
C GLY A 48 -28.51 -51.36 13.27
N ALA A 49 -28.51 -51.59 14.58
CA ALA A 49 -28.67 -52.93 15.15
C ALA A 49 -30.08 -53.50 14.88
N ASP A 50 -31.08 -52.62 14.76
CA ASP A 50 -32.46 -53.00 14.52
C ASP A 50 -32.81 -52.89 13.01
N PRO A 51 -33.53 -53.87 12.45
CA PRO A 51 -33.97 -53.82 11.06
C PRO A 51 -35.06 -52.74 10.88
N ALA A 52 -34.90 -51.89 9.86
CA ALA A 52 -35.88 -50.83 9.54
C ALA A 52 -37.12 -51.34 8.80
N GLY A 53 -37.04 -52.53 8.19
CA GLY A 53 -38.12 -53.04 7.34
C GLY A 53 -37.85 -54.40 6.69
N ILE A 54 -38.62 -54.66 5.63
CA ILE A 54 -38.52 -55.84 4.75
C ILE A 54 -37.60 -55.49 3.59
N GLY A 55 -36.43 -56.11 3.54
CA GLY A 55 -35.42 -55.93 2.49
C GLY A 55 -35.46 -57.02 1.41
N ASN A 56 -34.31 -57.31 0.82
CA ASN A 56 -34.18 -58.25 -0.30
C ASN A 56 -34.53 -59.70 0.06
N ILE A 57 -34.92 -60.49 -0.93
CA ILE A 57 -35.13 -61.93 -0.79
C ILE A 57 -33.80 -62.64 -0.56
N VAL A 58 -33.72 -63.46 0.49
CA VAL A 58 -32.52 -64.20 0.90
C VAL A 58 -32.83 -65.70 1.04
N ARG A 59 -31.83 -66.57 0.88
CA ARG A 59 -31.99 -68.04 0.97
C ARG A 59 -31.92 -68.60 2.40
N ARG A 60 -31.74 -67.73 3.40
CA ARG A 60 -31.66 -68.10 4.82
C ARG A 60 -32.30 -67.00 5.66
N GLY A 61 -33.16 -67.36 6.59
CA GLY A 61 -33.84 -66.44 7.48
C GLY A 61 -34.60 -67.18 8.58
N GLN A 62 -35.22 -66.42 9.48
CA GLN A 62 -36.16 -66.98 10.46
C GLN A 62 -37.48 -67.33 9.77
N TYR A 63 -38.17 -68.38 10.21
CA TYR A 63 -39.39 -68.87 9.57
C TYR A 63 -40.55 -67.86 9.59
N GLU A 64 -40.58 -66.93 10.55
CA GLU A 64 -41.56 -65.84 10.57
C GLU A 64 -41.41 -64.89 9.36
N ARG A 65 -40.24 -64.91 8.69
CA ARG A 65 -39.95 -64.11 7.49
C ARG A 65 -39.96 -64.95 6.20
N LEU A 66 -40.40 -66.20 6.25
CA LEU A 66 -40.53 -67.03 5.06
C LEU A 66 -41.52 -66.38 4.08
N LEU A 67 -41.17 -66.34 2.78
CA LEU A 67 -42.04 -65.73 1.77
C LEU A 67 -43.40 -66.43 1.73
N MET A 68 -44.47 -65.66 1.52
CA MET A 68 -45.83 -66.20 1.44
C MET A 68 -45.97 -67.30 0.38
N THR A 69 -45.26 -67.15 -0.75
CA THR A 69 -45.23 -68.17 -1.81
C THR A 69 -44.57 -69.48 -1.37
N GLN A 70 -43.69 -69.46 -0.37
CA GLN A 70 -43.08 -70.66 0.20
C GLN A 70 -44.02 -71.35 1.20
N TRP A 71 -44.87 -70.59 1.91
CA TRP A 71 -45.93 -71.17 2.73
C TRP A 71 -46.98 -71.92 1.89
N VAL A 72 -47.27 -71.45 0.68
CA VAL A 72 -48.16 -72.16 -0.25
C VAL A 72 -47.63 -73.57 -0.57
N TYR A 73 -46.31 -73.76 -0.68
CA TYR A 73 -45.74 -75.10 -0.85
C TYR A 73 -45.94 -75.99 0.38
N ALA A 74 -45.92 -75.42 1.60
CA ALA A 74 -46.19 -76.19 2.80
C ALA A 74 -47.63 -76.74 2.83
N ASP A 75 -48.59 -75.97 2.30
CA ASP A 75 -50.00 -76.36 2.27
C ASP A 75 -50.35 -77.26 1.06
N ALA A 76 -49.79 -76.98 -0.12
CA ALA A 76 -50.16 -77.64 -1.38
C ALA A 76 -49.27 -78.83 -1.74
N GLU A 77 -47.97 -78.79 -1.46
CA GLU A 77 -46.99 -79.85 -1.78
C GLU A 77 -45.92 -79.99 -0.68
N ALA A 78 -46.33 -80.58 0.44
CA ALA A 78 -45.51 -80.67 1.66
C ALA A 78 -44.14 -81.36 1.43
N ASP A 79 -44.06 -82.36 0.57
CA ASP A 79 -42.80 -83.06 0.26
C ASP A 79 -41.80 -82.15 -0.48
N GLU A 80 -42.28 -81.30 -1.40
CA GLU A 80 -41.45 -80.33 -2.12
C GLU A 80 -40.99 -79.21 -1.19
N PHE A 81 -41.84 -78.80 -0.24
CA PHE A 81 -41.45 -77.87 0.82
C PHE A 81 -40.31 -78.44 1.69
N LEU A 82 -40.42 -79.70 2.13
CA LEU A 82 -39.39 -80.38 2.91
C LEU A 82 -38.08 -80.54 2.13
N ARG A 83 -38.16 -80.90 0.84
CA ARG A 83 -36.98 -80.95 -0.04
C ARG A 83 -36.30 -79.58 -0.10
N ARG A 84 -37.06 -78.51 -0.36
CA ARG A 84 -36.51 -77.14 -0.42
C ARG A 84 -35.92 -76.69 0.91
N ALA A 85 -36.54 -77.06 2.03
CA ALA A 85 -36.01 -76.79 3.36
C ALA A 85 -34.65 -77.49 3.57
N ALA A 86 -34.56 -78.77 3.22
CA ALA A 86 -33.33 -79.55 3.36
C ALA A 86 -32.21 -79.10 2.41
N SER A 87 -32.56 -78.71 1.17
CA SER A 87 -31.61 -78.23 0.16
C SER A 87 -31.23 -76.75 0.30
N GLY A 88 -31.82 -76.01 1.25
CA GLY A 88 -31.55 -74.58 1.43
C GLY A 88 -32.08 -73.70 0.30
N GLU A 89 -33.18 -74.12 -0.33
CA GLU A 89 -33.85 -73.42 -1.44
C GLU A 89 -35.03 -72.56 -0.99
N LEU A 90 -35.40 -72.59 0.29
CA LEU A 90 -36.41 -71.70 0.84
C LEU A 90 -35.97 -70.23 0.75
N LEU A 91 -36.92 -69.38 0.41
CA LEU A 91 -36.73 -67.95 0.24
C LEU A 91 -37.42 -67.17 1.35
N PHE A 92 -36.67 -66.26 1.96
CA PHE A 92 -37.09 -65.45 3.10
C PHE A 92 -36.98 -63.97 2.75
N ASN A 93 -37.81 -63.16 3.39
CA ASN A 93 -37.67 -61.71 3.43
C ASN A 93 -36.46 -61.32 4.30
N GLY A 94 -35.40 -60.80 3.69
CA GLY A 94 -34.23 -60.30 4.39
C GLY A 94 -34.54 -59.04 5.19
N PRO A 95 -33.78 -58.73 6.25
CA PRO A 95 -33.91 -57.45 6.96
C PRO A 95 -33.41 -56.29 6.11
N GLU A 96 -34.18 -55.20 6.04
CA GLU A 96 -33.66 -53.91 5.58
C GLU A 96 -32.80 -53.29 6.69
N PRO A 97 -31.50 -53.02 6.47
CA PRO A 97 -30.66 -52.43 7.50
C PRO A 97 -31.14 -51.00 7.80
N ALA A 98 -31.39 -50.68 9.07
CA ALA A 98 -31.66 -49.29 9.45
C ALA A 98 -30.43 -48.44 9.14
N VAL A 99 -30.63 -47.39 8.34
CA VAL A 99 -29.58 -46.44 8.00
C VAL A 99 -29.67 -45.29 9.01
N HIS A 100 -28.71 -45.21 9.94
CA HIS A 100 -28.56 -44.02 10.78
C HIS A 100 -27.61 -43.03 10.09
N GLN A 101 -28.16 -41.92 9.60
CA GLN A 101 -27.37 -40.79 9.14
C GLN A 101 -26.93 -40.01 10.38
N ARG A 102 -25.63 -40.06 10.73
CA ARG A 102 -25.08 -39.16 11.77
C ARG A 102 -25.39 -37.72 11.40
N SER A 103 -25.71 -36.88 12.38
CA SER A 103 -25.78 -35.44 12.16
C SER A 103 -24.47 -34.93 11.55
N LEU A 104 -24.58 -34.08 10.54
CA LEU A 104 -23.45 -33.39 9.93
C LEU A 104 -23.14 -32.12 10.72
N HIS A 105 -22.77 -32.27 12.00
CA HIS A 105 -22.44 -31.14 12.88
C HIS A 105 -21.02 -31.28 13.43
N SER A 106 -20.14 -30.34 13.05
CA SER A 106 -18.76 -30.24 13.52
C SER A 106 -18.64 -29.15 14.59
N VAL A 107 -18.02 -29.50 15.74
CA VAL A 107 -17.83 -28.56 16.86
C VAL A 107 -16.36 -28.36 17.18
N VAL A 108 -15.95 -27.12 17.43
CA VAL A 108 -14.56 -26.79 17.83
C VAL A 108 -14.54 -25.98 19.11
N LEU A 109 -13.84 -26.46 20.13
CA LEU A 109 -13.62 -25.75 21.39
C LEU A 109 -12.20 -25.19 21.42
N PHE A 110 -12.08 -23.87 21.55
CA PHE A 110 -10.79 -23.19 21.66
C PHE A 110 -10.50 -22.83 23.11
N ASP A 111 -9.31 -23.18 23.58
CA ASP A 111 -8.77 -22.66 24.81
C ASP A 111 -8.37 -21.19 24.63
N ALA A 112 -8.92 -20.31 25.47
CA ALA A 112 -8.57 -18.90 25.49
C ALA A 112 -7.91 -18.45 26.80
N GLY A 113 -7.50 -19.41 27.64
CA GLY A 113 -6.92 -19.16 28.95
C GLY A 113 -5.45 -18.73 28.92
N PRO A 114 -4.82 -18.57 30.09
CA PRO A 114 -3.48 -17.99 30.22
C PRO A 114 -2.39 -18.66 29.37
N SER A 115 -2.44 -19.98 29.23
CA SER A 115 -1.45 -20.75 28.47
C SER A 115 -1.50 -20.50 26.95
N GLN A 116 -2.61 -19.94 26.46
CA GLN A 116 -2.86 -19.69 25.04
C GLN A 116 -2.82 -18.21 24.67
N LEU A 117 -2.35 -17.33 25.57
CA LEU A 117 -2.17 -15.92 25.26
C LEU A 117 -0.94 -15.70 24.37
N GLY A 118 -1.02 -14.72 23.46
CA GLY A 118 0.09 -14.39 22.57
C GLY A 118 0.15 -15.26 21.33
N GLU A 119 1.32 -15.82 21.03
CA GLU A 119 1.60 -16.52 19.78
C GLU A 119 0.67 -17.73 19.49
N PRO A 120 0.23 -18.56 20.46
CA PRO A 120 -0.71 -19.66 20.22
C PRO A 120 -2.01 -19.26 19.52
N ARG A 121 -2.44 -17.99 19.69
CA ARG A 121 -3.64 -17.45 19.04
C ARG A 121 -3.52 -17.35 17.52
N LEU A 122 -2.29 -17.27 16.99
CA LEU A 122 -2.04 -17.31 15.55
C LEU A 122 -2.36 -18.71 14.99
N ALA A 123 -2.03 -19.76 15.73
CA ALA A 123 -2.40 -21.13 15.37
C ALA A 123 -3.91 -21.35 15.50
N HIS A 124 -4.58 -20.77 16.51
CA HIS A 124 -6.05 -20.82 16.61
C HIS A 124 -6.74 -20.19 15.41
N LEU A 125 -6.24 -19.04 14.94
CA LEU A 125 -6.75 -18.37 13.75
C LEU A 125 -6.66 -19.27 12.51
N ALA A 126 -5.51 -19.92 12.30
CA ALA A 126 -5.32 -20.84 11.18
C ALA A 126 -6.20 -22.10 11.30
N LEU A 127 -6.27 -22.72 12.50
CA LEU A 127 -7.08 -23.91 12.75
C LEU A 127 -8.58 -23.63 12.60
N PHE A 128 -9.05 -22.44 13.01
CA PHE A 128 -10.42 -22.00 12.77
C PHE A 128 -10.76 -22.03 11.29
N ILE A 129 -9.93 -21.40 10.45
CA ILE A 129 -10.13 -21.36 8.99
C ILE A 129 -10.12 -22.78 8.41
N LEU A 130 -9.16 -23.61 8.82
CA LEU A 130 -9.03 -24.99 8.34
C LEU A 130 -10.26 -25.84 8.68
N LEU A 131 -10.76 -25.75 9.91
CA LEU A 131 -11.89 -26.56 10.38
C LEU A 131 -13.23 -26.05 9.85
N ALA A 132 -13.43 -24.74 9.78
CA ALA A 132 -14.61 -24.14 9.15
C ALA A 132 -14.73 -24.57 7.68
N ARG A 133 -13.62 -24.49 6.94
CA ARG A 133 -13.57 -24.96 5.55
C ARG A 133 -13.82 -26.46 5.43
N ARG A 134 -13.20 -27.25 6.31
CA ARG A 134 -13.37 -28.71 6.33
C ARG A 134 -14.83 -29.12 6.54
N ALA A 135 -15.56 -28.42 7.42
CA ALA A 135 -16.99 -28.62 7.61
C ALA A 135 -17.78 -28.20 6.36
N GLN A 136 -17.47 -27.04 5.78
CA GLN A 136 -18.11 -26.55 4.54
C GLN A 136 -17.96 -27.55 3.38
N GLN A 137 -16.77 -28.13 3.20
CA GLN A 137 -16.51 -29.13 2.15
C GLN A 137 -17.32 -30.41 2.32
N ALA A 138 -17.69 -30.75 3.54
CA ALA A 138 -18.49 -31.93 3.85
C ALA A 138 -20.00 -31.63 3.98
N GLY A 139 -20.43 -30.38 3.70
CA GLY A 139 -21.82 -29.96 3.89
C GLY A 139 -22.27 -30.00 5.36
N ALA A 140 -21.33 -29.92 6.30
CA ALA A 140 -21.62 -29.98 7.73
C ALA A 140 -21.82 -28.58 8.32
N ARG A 141 -22.76 -28.47 9.27
CA ARG A 141 -22.87 -27.29 10.14
C ARG A 141 -21.60 -27.18 10.97
N PHE A 142 -21.04 -25.98 11.02
CA PHE A 142 -19.87 -25.68 11.85
C PHE A 142 -20.29 -24.80 13.01
N SER A 143 -19.88 -25.17 14.23
CA SER A 143 -20.02 -24.31 15.39
C SER A 143 -18.76 -24.37 16.25
N TRP A 144 -18.53 -23.33 17.03
CA TRP A 144 -17.35 -23.25 17.86
C TRP A 144 -17.64 -22.55 19.18
N GLY A 145 -16.82 -22.84 20.19
CA GLY A 145 -16.96 -22.28 21.54
C GLY A 145 -15.62 -22.04 22.19
N ILE A 146 -15.65 -21.39 23.36
CA ILE A 146 -14.46 -21.13 24.18
C ILE A 146 -14.48 -22.09 25.35
N TRP A 147 -13.39 -22.83 25.56
CA TRP A 147 -13.30 -23.84 26.61
C TRP A 147 -13.70 -23.31 28.00
N GLN A 148 -13.31 -22.06 28.30
CA GLN A 148 -13.63 -21.33 29.54
C GLN A 148 -15.09 -20.88 29.68
N LEU A 149 -15.90 -20.94 28.62
CA LEU A 149 -17.29 -20.48 28.61
C LEU A 149 -18.24 -21.61 28.17
N PRO A 150 -18.44 -22.65 29.02
CA PRO A 150 -19.38 -23.73 28.70
C PRO A 150 -20.79 -23.23 28.42
N GLY A 151 -21.45 -23.85 27.44
CA GLY A 151 -22.84 -23.54 27.08
C GLY A 151 -23.01 -22.62 25.87
N ILE A 152 -22.00 -21.80 25.56
CA ILE A 152 -22.07 -20.81 24.47
C ILE A 152 -21.36 -21.37 23.22
N LEU A 153 -22.15 -21.67 22.19
CA LEU A 153 -21.67 -22.01 20.85
C LEU A 153 -22.01 -20.87 19.88
N SER A 154 -21.04 -20.50 19.06
CA SER A 154 -21.18 -19.56 17.95
C SER A 154 -21.22 -20.31 16.63
N GLU A 155 -21.98 -19.79 15.69
CA GLU A 155 -22.09 -20.31 14.32
C GLU A 155 -21.45 -19.37 13.30
N ASP A 156 -20.89 -18.24 13.74
CA ASP A 156 -20.19 -17.32 12.86
C ASP A 156 -18.89 -17.97 12.34
N THR A 157 -18.81 -18.19 11.02
CA THR A 157 -17.68 -18.88 10.34
C THR A 157 -16.75 -17.95 9.56
N GLU A 158 -17.15 -16.68 9.40
CA GLU A 158 -16.46 -15.70 8.57
C GLU A 158 -15.72 -14.64 9.42
N LYS A 159 -15.65 -13.39 8.94
CA LYS A 159 -14.90 -12.29 9.58
C LYS A 159 -15.29 -12.06 11.04
N GLU A 160 -16.58 -12.08 11.35
CA GLU A 160 -17.05 -11.85 12.72
C GLU A 160 -16.70 -13.01 13.65
N GLY A 161 -16.73 -14.25 13.15
CA GLY A 161 -16.30 -15.43 13.89
C GLY A 161 -14.83 -15.36 14.28
N LEU A 162 -13.96 -15.03 13.32
CA LEU A 162 -12.53 -14.80 13.56
C LEU A 162 -12.28 -13.64 14.54
N ARG A 163 -13.04 -12.54 14.42
CA ARG A 163 -12.93 -11.38 15.33
C ARG A 163 -13.31 -11.77 16.76
N LYS A 164 -14.47 -12.42 16.94
CA LYS A 164 -14.96 -12.92 18.24
C LYS A 164 -13.97 -13.90 18.84
N LEU A 165 -13.43 -14.82 18.05
CA LEU A 165 -12.39 -15.75 18.49
C LEU A 165 -11.24 -14.94 19.08
N ILE A 166 -10.54 -14.10 18.29
CA ILE A 166 -9.37 -13.33 18.75
C ILE A 166 -9.66 -12.54 20.05
N GLN A 167 -10.85 -11.94 20.16
CA GLN A 167 -11.27 -11.14 21.30
C GLN A 167 -11.58 -11.94 22.56
N SER A 168 -11.81 -13.25 22.46
CA SER A 168 -12.22 -14.11 23.58
C SER A 168 -11.12 -14.41 24.61
N ARG A 169 -9.96 -13.75 24.51
CA ARG A 169 -8.81 -13.97 25.40
C ARG A 169 -9.20 -13.74 26.86
N THR A 170 -8.75 -14.62 27.75
CA THR A 170 -9.06 -14.52 29.19
C THR A 170 -7.84 -14.88 30.04
N LEU A 171 -7.75 -14.26 31.22
CA LEU A 171 -6.77 -14.59 32.25
C LEU A 171 -7.31 -15.67 33.21
N HIS A 172 -8.55 -16.11 33.04
CA HIS A 172 -9.16 -17.13 33.89
C HIS A 172 -8.85 -18.54 33.38
N ALA A 173 -8.57 -19.44 34.32
CA ALA A 173 -8.57 -20.88 34.05
C ALA A 173 -10.00 -21.35 33.73
N ALA A 174 -10.11 -22.50 33.05
CA ALA A 174 -11.42 -23.11 32.83
C ALA A 174 -12.04 -23.54 34.17
N PRO A 175 -13.38 -23.47 34.32
CA PRO A 175 -14.07 -24.00 35.49
C PRO A 175 -13.70 -25.46 35.74
N ALA A 176 -13.62 -25.88 37.02
CA ALA A 176 -13.24 -27.25 37.39
C ALA A 176 -14.17 -28.31 36.78
N ASN A 177 -15.45 -27.97 36.59
CA ASN A 177 -16.47 -28.82 35.98
C ASN A 177 -16.74 -28.50 34.50
N ALA A 178 -15.82 -27.79 33.81
CA ALA A 178 -16.01 -27.43 32.40
C ALA A 178 -16.19 -28.67 31.52
N ARG A 179 -15.53 -29.77 31.87
CA ARG A 179 -15.63 -31.06 31.18
C ARG A 179 -17.05 -31.63 31.22
N GLU A 180 -17.70 -31.66 32.39
CA GLU A 180 -19.06 -32.14 32.54
C GLU A 180 -20.04 -31.19 31.84
N GLN A 181 -19.88 -29.87 32.01
CA GLN A 181 -20.76 -28.88 31.38
C GLN A 181 -20.73 -28.95 29.85
N TRP A 182 -19.55 -29.09 29.25
CA TRP A 182 -19.43 -29.28 27.80
C TRP A 182 -19.99 -30.63 27.35
N GLN A 183 -19.81 -31.72 28.11
CA GLN A 183 -20.41 -33.02 27.78
C GLN A 183 -21.93 -32.93 27.71
N THR A 184 -22.55 -32.26 28.68
CA THR A 184 -24.00 -32.05 28.71
C THR A 184 -24.47 -31.17 27.55
N ARG A 185 -23.74 -30.10 27.24
CA ARG A 185 -24.12 -29.16 26.16
C ARG A 185 -24.00 -29.74 24.75
N LEU A 186 -22.99 -30.57 24.51
CA LEU A 186 -22.67 -31.11 23.18
C LEU A 186 -23.59 -32.27 22.77
N GLY A 187 -24.14 -33.03 23.72
CA GLY A 187 -25.00 -34.18 23.42
C GLY A 187 -24.25 -35.33 22.73
N GLY A 188 -24.99 -36.28 22.13
CA GLY A 188 -24.43 -37.51 21.55
C GLY A 188 -24.28 -37.53 20.02
N ASP A 189 -24.93 -36.59 19.33
CA ASP A 189 -25.04 -36.59 17.87
C ASP A 189 -24.18 -35.48 17.27
N LEU A 190 -22.90 -35.78 17.02
CA LEU A 190 -21.94 -34.90 16.36
C LEU A 190 -21.12 -35.69 15.33
N ALA A 191 -20.83 -35.07 14.18
CA ALA A 191 -19.92 -35.64 13.19
C ALA A 191 -18.49 -35.72 13.74
N ASP A 192 -18.01 -34.63 14.34
CA ASP A 192 -16.79 -34.58 15.12
C ASP A 192 -16.75 -33.40 16.10
N CYS A 193 -15.86 -33.51 17.08
CA CYS A 193 -15.60 -32.45 18.04
C CYS A 193 -14.09 -32.33 18.29
N TRP A 194 -13.60 -31.09 18.23
CA TRP A 194 -12.19 -30.74 18.39
C TRP A 194 -11.98 -29.93 19.66
N LEU A 195 -10.89 -30.21 20.39
CA LEU A 195 -10.39 -29.36 21.46
C LEU A 195 -9.01 -28.82 21.09
N ILE A 196 -8.86 -27.50 21.05
CA ILE A 196 -7.64 -26.80 20.61
C ILE A 196 -7.04 -26.01 21.78
N GLY A 197 -5.75 -26.22 22.04
CA GLY A 197 -4.93 -25.53 23.03
C GLY A 197 -4.53 -26.44 24.20
N VAL A 198 -5.49 -26.84 25.05
CA VAL A 198 -5.22 -27.65 26.26
C VAL A 198 -4.75 -29.07 25.91
N ALA A 199 -3.58 -29.45 26.42
CA ALA A 199 -3.15 -30.84 26.51
C ALA A 199 -3.67 -31.45 27.83
N GLY A 200 -4.92 -31.88 27.89
CA GLY A 200 -5.52 -32.31 29.16
C GLY A 200 -6.92 -32.91 29.05
N GLU A 201 -7.71 -32.73 30.10
CA GLU A 201 -9.09 -33.19 30.19
C GLU A 201 -9.96 -32.59 29.07
N ALA A 202 -10.82 -33.43 28.49
CA ALA A 202 -11.69 -33.05 27.39
C ALA A 202 -13.05 -33.74 27.54
N PRO A 203 -14.12 -33.18 26.95
CA PRO A 203 -15.41 -33.85 26.88
C PRO A 203 -15.27 -35.14 26.05
N ARG A 204 -16.12 -36.15 26.33
CA ARG A 204 -16.07 -37.45 25.65
C ARG A 204 -16.24 -37.35 24.13
N GLN A 205 -16.97 -36.32 23.69
CA GLN A 205 -17.19 -35.99 22.28
C GLN A 205 -15.90 -35.50 21.59
N ALA A 206 -15.02 -34.79 22.31
CA ALA A 206 -13.78 -34.23 21.76
C ALA A 206 -12.68 -35.31 21.60
N ARG A 207 -12.88 -36.15 20.59
CA ARG A 207 -11.96 -37.24 20.21
C ARG A 207 -10.70 -36.71 19.53
N GLU A 208 -10.81 -35.54 18.89
CA GLU A 208 -9.72 -34.88 18.17
C GLU A 208 -9.14 -33.75 19.04
N ARG A 209 -7.84 -33.77 19.29
CA ARG A 209 -7.18 -32.80 20.19
C ARG A 209 -5.95 -32.20 19.57
N VAL A 210 -5.86 -30.87 19.61
CA VAL A 210 -4.67 -30.12 19.19
C VAL A 210 -4.06 -29.45 20.41
N ALA A 211 -2.86 -29.87 20.81
CA ALA A 211 -2.09 -29.18 21.82
C ALA A 211 -1.16 -28.15 21.17
N ILE A 212 -1.14 -26.94 21.70
CA ILE A 212 -0.31 -25.84 21.19
C ILE A 212 0.57 -25.35 22.31
N ARG A 213 1.88 -25.48 22.12
CA ARG A 213 2.88 -25.11 23.11
C ARG A 213 3.91 -24.19 22.47
N ARG A 214 4.28 -23.13 23.18
CA ARG A 214 5.42 -22.31 22.78
C ARG A 214 6.71 -23.11 22.94
N ALA A 215 7.59 -23.06 21.95
CA ALA A 215 8.91 -23.65 22.08
C ALA A 215 9.74 -22.88 23.12
N LEU A 216 10.56 -23.61 23.89
CA LEU A 216 11.47 -22.98 24.88
C LEU A 216 12.63 -22.24 24.19
N CYS A 217 12.99 -22.66 22.98
CA CYS A 217 14.01 -22.04 22.14
C CYS A 217 13.52 -21.92 20.69
N GLY A 218 13.91 -20.83 20.01
CA GLY A 218 13.48 -20.52 18.64
C GLY A 218 12.15 -19.75 18.55
N ASN A 219 11.79 -19.34 17.32
CA ASN A 219 10.57 -18.55 17.03
C ASN A 219 9.48 -19.42 16.37
N HIS A 220 9.09 -20.51 17.03
CA HIS A 220 8.07 -21.42 16.54
C HIS A 220 7.15 -21.94 17.66
N LEU A 221 6.00 -22.49 17.27
CA LEU A 221 5.10 -23.23 18.14
C LEU A 221 5.24 -24.73 17.88
N ASN A 222 5.22 -25.53 18.93
CA ASN A 222 5.06 -26.98 18.83
C ASN A 222 3.56 -27.30 18.84
N VAL A 223 3.05 -27.78 17.72
CA VAL A 223 1.65 -28.16 17.55
C VAL A 223 1.56 -29.67 17.42
N SER A 224 0.88 -30.32 18.35
CA SER A 224 0.62 -31.77 18.27
C SER A 224 -0.86 -32.06 18.14
N LEU A 225 -1.18 -33.00 17.26
CA LEU A 225 -2.52 -33.47 16.98
C LEU A 225 -2.63 -34.92 17.45
N ARG A 226 -3.67 -35.21 18.23
CA ARG A 226 -4.08 -36.55 18.62
C ARG A 226 -5.44 -36.85 18.01
N GLN A 227 -5.47 -37.82 17.10
CA GLN A 227 -6.67 -38.42 16.53
C GLN A 227 -6.75 -39.87 17.01
N ARG A 228 -7.92 -40.51 17.00
CA ARG A 228 -8.21 -41.83 17.62
C ARG A 228 -6.99 -42.77 17.83
N HIS A 229 -6.24 -43.08 16.76
CA HIS A 229 -5.05 -43.97 16.77
C HIS A 229 -3.79 -43.31 16.19
N ASP A 230 -3.83 -42.01 15.90
CA ASP A 230 -2.74 -41.30 15.21
C ASP A 230 -2.28 -40.11 16.05
N TYR A 231 -0.96 -39.93 16.11
CA TYR A 231 -0.32 -38.83 16.81
C TYR A 231 0.68 -38.16 15.87
N ARG A 232 0.44 -36.89 15.56
CA ARG A 232 1.27 -36.10 14.65
C ARG A 232 1.75 -34.83 15.35
N THR A 233 2.93 -34.38 14.97
CA THR A 233 3.56 -33.18 15.53
C THR A 233 4.17 -32.35 14.42
N VAL A 234 4.04 -31.03 14.51
CA VAL A 234 4.67 -30.08 13.59
C VAL A 234 5.24 -28.89 14.37
N GLN A 235 6.39 -28.41 13.91
CA GLN A 235 6.91 -27.09 14.29
C GLN A 235 6.30 -26.04 13.37
N LEU A 236 5.55 -25.12 13.95
CA LEU A 236 4.87 -24.04 13.26
C LEU A 236 5.68 -22.76 13.39
N GLU A 237 6.38 -22.41 12.33
CA GLU A 237 7.12 -21.14 12.23
C GLU A 237 6.18 -19.95 12.40
N LEU A 238 6.61 -18.98 13.19
CA LEU A 238 5.85 -17.75 13.45
C LEU A 238 6.25 -16.65 12.48
N PRO A 239 5.32 -15.75 12.10
CA PRO A 239 5.67 -14.54 11.38
C PRO A 239 6.57 -13.63 12.23
N ASP A 240 7.15 -12.60 11.61
CA ASP A 240 7.88 -11.57 12.35
C ASP A 240 6.98 -10.91 13.41
N ALA A 241 7.59 -10.46 14.52
CA ALA A 241 6.84 -9.95 15.67
C ALA A 241 5.87 -8.79 15.32
N PRO A 242 6.25 -7.78 14.50
CA PRO A 242 5.31 -6.77 14.03
C PRO A 242 4.08 -7.34 13.32
N THR A 243 4.28 -8.28 12.39
CA THR A 243 3.19 -8.95 11.67
C THR A 243 2.31 -9.78 12.60
N GLY A 244 2.91 -10.56 13.50
CA GLY A 244 2.18 -11.37 14.50
C GLY A 244 1.33 -10.52 15.44
N VAL A 245 1.89 -9.43 15.98
CA VAL A 245 1.14 -8.49 16.83
C VAL A 245 0.00 -7.85 16.06
N ARG A 246 0.21 -7.49 14.79
CA ARG A 246 -0.84 -6.88 13.96
C ARG A 246 -1.97 -7.86 13.66
N LEU A 247 -1.66 -9.13 13.34
CA LEU A 247 -2.65 -10.20 13.18
C LEU A 247 -3.52 -10.38 14.43
N LEU A 248 -2.96 -10.21 15.64
CA LEU A 248 -3.72 -10.35 16.88
C LEU A 248 -4.48 -9.09 17.29
N ARG A 249 -3.98 -7.89 17.00
CA ARG A 249 -4.61 -6.63 17.43
C ARG A 249 -5.58 -6.04 16.42
N LYS A 250 -5.21 -6.04 15.13
CA LYS A 250 -5.94 -5.39 14.04
C LYS A 250 -5.85 -6.20 12.73
N PRO A 251 -6.29 -7.48 12.71
CA PRO A 251 -6.14 -8.41 11.58
C PRO A 251 -6.79 -7.94 10.28
N PHE A 252 -7.89 -7.18 10.38
CA PHE A 252 -8.70 -6.78 9.22
C PHE A 252 -8.54 -5.29 8.87
N ALA A 253 -7.73 -4.55 9.62
CA ALA A 253 -7.58 -3.12 9.39
C ALA A 253 -6.51 -2.88 8.31
N PRO A 254 -6.82 -2.12 7.23
CA PRO A 254 -5.80 -1.70 6.28
C PRO A 254 -4.73 -0.90 7.03
N ARG A 255 -3.47 -1.03 6.60
CA ARG A 255 -2.39 -0.22 7.16
C ARG A 255 -2.67 1.24 6.79
N ALA A 256 -2.89 2.09 7.78
CA ALA A 256 -3.01 3.53 7.54
C ALA A 256 -1.72 4.02 6.86
N PRO A 257 -1.81 4.77 5.75
CA PRO A 257 -0.62 5.27 5.07
C PRO A 257 0.17 6.16 6.04
N ALA A 258 1.47 5.89 6.17
CA ALA A 258 2.31 6.56 7.17
C ALA A 258 2.52 8.06 6.86
N GLY A 259 2.17 8.49 5.63
CA GLY A 259 2.35 9.83 5.10
C GLY A 259 1.25 10.87 5.41
N VAL A 260 0.21 10.55 6.19
CA VAL A 260 -0.85 11.53 6.51
C VAL A 260 -0.45 12.38 7.72
N ILE A 261 -0.34 13.69 7.53
CA ILE A 261 -0.06 14.68 8.59
C ILE A 261 -1.25 15.65 8.67
N HIS A 262 -1.72 15.91 9.88
CA HIS A 262 -2.71 16.95 10.17
C HIS A 262 -2.02 18.19 10.73
N HIS A 263 -2.29 19.36 10.16
CA HIS A 263 -1.77 20.63 10.64
C HIS A 263 -2.88 21.58 11.07
N HIS A 264 -2.76 22.10 12.29
CA HIS A 264 -3.55 23.21 12.78
C HIS A 264 -2.83 24.54 12.47
N GLY A 265 -3.56 25.55 11.99
CA GLY A 265 -3.08 26.93 11.84
C GLY A 265 -2.08 27.22 10.70
N HIS A 266 -1.67 26.22 9.92
CA HIS A 266 -0.64 26.37 8.87
C HIS A 266 -1.12 25.81 7.53
N GLN A 267 -1.86 26.62 6.77
CA GLN A 267 -2.46 26.21 5.51
C GLN A 267 -1.59 26.55 4.28
N PRO A 268 -1.35 25.58 3.37
CA PRO A 268 -0.77 25.84 2.06
C PRO A 268 -1.58 26.89 1.26
N SER A 269 -0.89 27.83 0.64
CA SER A 269 -1.50 28.78 -0.29
C SER A 269 -1.83 28.10 -1.62
N ARG A 270 -3.00 28.46 -2.14
CA ARG A 270 -3.54 28.00 -3.43
C ARG A 270 -3.06 28.83 -4.63
N ALA A 271 -2.30 29.91 -4.37
CA ALA A 271 -1.90 30.88 -5.40
C ALA A 271 -0.83 30.35 -6.37
N GLN A 272 -0.01 29.38 -5.94
CA GLN A 272 1.04 28.80 -6.77
C GLN A 272 1.27 27.32 -6.41
N ALA A 273 1.85 26.57 -7.35
CA ALA A 273 2.12 25.15 -7.16
C ALA A 273 3.20 24.89 -6.10
N PRO A 274 3.14 23.71 -5.42
CA PRO A 274 4.23 23.24 -4.57
C PRO A 274 5.55 23.18 -5.35
N ARG A 275 6.67 23.41 -4.68
CA ARG A 275 8.01 23.36 -5.30
C ARG A 275 8.82 22.24 -4.70
N PHE A 276 9.37 21.40 -5.55
CA PHE A 276 10.33 20.38 -5.12
C PHE A 276 11.73 20.97 -4.97
N ALA A 277 12.49 20.41 -4.04
CA ALA A 277 13.94 20.49 -4.12
C ALA A 277 14.45 19.56 -5.22
N SER A 278 15.65 19.84 -5.73
CA SER A 278 16.35 18.94 -6.65
C SER A 278 16.38 17.51 -6.11
N GLY A 279 15.90 16.54 -6.89
CA GLY A 279 15.79 15.13 -6.48
C GLY A 279 14.51 14.77 -5.69
N GLY A 280 13.59 15.71 -5.50
CA GLY A 280 12.24 15.45 -5.00
C GLY A 280 12.12 15.03 -3.54
N ASN A 281 13.19 15.09 -2.75
CA ASN A 281 13.21 14.66 -1.33
C ASN A 281 12.59 15.68 -0.36
N LEU A 282 12.39 16.91 -0.83
CA LEU A 282 11.71 17.97 -0.11
C LEU A 282 10.65 18.57 -1.01
N VAL A 283 9.52 18.94 -0.43
CA VAL A 283 8.51 19.76 -1.08
C VAL A 283 8.23 20.99 -0.22
N CYS A 284 8.16 22.15 -0.84
CA CYS A 284 7.78 23.40 -0.20
C CYS A 284 6.41 23.85 -0.69
N ALA A 285 5.57 24.22 0.26
CA ALA A 285 4.33 24.91 -0.01
C ALA A 285 4.40 26.33 0.58
N PRO A 286 4.10 27.39 -0.21
CA PRO A 286 3.87 28.72 0.35
C PRO A 286 2.70 28.70 1.33
N GLN A 287 2.68 29.61 2.29
CA GLN A 287 1.56 29.81 3.21
C GLN A 287 0.76 31.06 2.85
N LEU A 288 -0.50 31.12 3.31
CA LEU A 288 -1.35 32.30 3.14
C LEU A 288 -0.81 33.55 3.86
N ASN A 289 -0.07 33.37 4.96
CA ASN A 289 0.54 34.46 5.73
C ASN A 289 1.85 35.02 5.11
N GLY A 290 2.22 34.59 3.90
CA GLY A 290 3.45 35.01 3.23
C GLY A 290 4.71 34.21 3.60
N GLY A 291 4.61 33.26 4.53
CA GLY A 291 5.66 32.29 4.87
C GLY A 291 5.67 31.06 3.96
N ALA A 292 6.29 29.99 4.45
CA ALA A 292 6.38 28.70 3.75
C ALA A 292 6.46 27.52 4.71
N ILE A 293 6.11 26.33 4.24
CA ILE A 293 6.33 25.07 4.95
C ILE A 293 7.12 24.14 4.04
N VAL A 294 8.21 23.58 4.56
CA VAL A 294 9.02 22.57 3.88
C VAL A 294 8.79 21.22 4.53
N TYR A 295 8.38 20.23 3.72
CA TYR A 295 8.11 18.87 4.14
C TYR A 295 9.19 17.93 3.61
N HIS A 296 9.55 16.94 4.42
CA HIS A 296 10.33 15.80 3.97
C HIS A 296 9.41 14.82 3.23
N VAL A 297 9.79 14.47 2.00
CA VAL A 297 9.07 13.46 1.21
C VAL A 297 9.74 12.10 1.47
N PRO A 298 9.04 11.12 2.05
CA PRO A 298 9.61 9.81 2.30
C PRO A 298 9.84 9.05 0.98
N GLN A 299 10.77 8.08 0.99
CA GLN A 299 11.05 7.24 -0.17
C GLN A 299 9.95 6.20 -0.44
N SER A 300 9.07 5.93 0.54
CA SER A 300 7.94 5.01 0.39
C SER A 300 6.78 5.41 1.31
N ALA A 301 5.55 5.04 0.92
CA ALA A 301 4.34 5.35 1.69
C ALA A 301 4.26 4.65 3.07
N SER A 302 5.13 3.67 3.32
CA SER A 302 5.20 2.95 4.59
C SER A 302 6.07 3.63 5.65
N VAL A 303 6.88 4.61 5.24
CA VAL A 303 7.80 5.36 6.11
C VAL A 303 7.13 6.65 6.58
N LYS A 304 7.22 6.92 7.88
CA LYS A 304 6.69 8.16 8.46
C LYS A 304 7.52 9.36 7.96
N PRO A 305 6.88 10.43 7.47
CA PRO A 305 7.59 11.63 7.06
C PRO A 305 8.28 12.31 8.25
N GLY A 306 9.41 12.96 8.00
CA GLY A 306 10.13 13.75 8.99
C GLY A 306 9.34 14.98 9.44
N LYS A 307 9.78 15.62 10.54
CA LYS A 307 9.14 16.83 11.07
C LYS A 307 9.20 17.95 10.01
N PRO A 308 8.06 18.59 9.67
CA PRO A 308 8.06 19.71 8.73
C PRO A 308 8.73 20.94 9.34
N ARG A 309 9.31 21.78 8.48
CA ARG A 309 9.91 23.06 8.86
C ARG A 309 8.99 24.19 8.47
N ILE A 310 8.48 24.90 9.45
CA ILE A 310 7.65 26.10 9.27
C ILE A 310 8.57 27.31 9.20
N ILE A 311 8.35 28.16 8.21
CA ILE A 311 9.18 29.31 7.90
C ILE A 311 8.28 30.53 7.90
N SER A 312 8.46 31.40 8.90
CA SER A 312 7.72 32.65 9.00
C SER A 312 8.00 33.56 7.81
N ALA A 313 7.03 34.41 7.47
CA ALA A 313 7.25 35.47 6.49
C ALA A 313 8.46 36.34 6.88
N PRO A 314 9.31 36.74 5.92
CA PRO A 314 10.42 37.64 6.21
C PRO A 314 9.93 38.94 6.85
N LYS A 315 10.66 39.42 7.88
CA LYS A 315 10.34 40.68 8.57
C LYS A 315 10.55 41.92 7.70
N HIS A 316 11.42 41.82 6.69
CA HIS A 316 11.78 42.91 5.81
C HIS A 316 11.63 42.50 4.35
N GLY A 317 10.69 43.12 3.65
CA GLY A 317 10.45 42.90 2.22
C GLY A 317 9.63 41.66 1.89
N ALA A 318 9.03 41.68 0.70
CA ALA A 318 8.30 40.52 0.18
C ALA A 318 9.26 39.52 -0.47
N ILE A 319 8.94 38.23 -0.40
CA ILE A 319 9.67 37.19 -1.14
C ILE A 319 9.41 37.38 -2.63
N LEU A 320 10.48 37.66 -3.37
CA LEU A 320 10.47 37.85 -4.82
C LEU A 320 10.72 36.52 -5.56
N ALA A 321 11.73 35.78 -5.11
CA ALA A 321 12.20 34.56 -5.73
C ALA A 321 12.55 33.54 -4.65
N ALA A 322 12.27 32.26 -4.90
CA ALA A 322 12.53 31.23 -3.90
C ALA A 322 12.81 29.86 -4.51
N GLY A 323 13.63 29.08 -3.80
CA GLY A 323 13.97 27.69 -4.10
C GLY A 323 14.17 26.89 -2.81
N VAL A 324 14.18 25.56 -2.96
CA VAL A 324 14.39 24.62 -1.85
C VAL A 324 15.63 23.79 -2.19
N PHE A 325 16.69 23.94 -1.40
CA PHE A 325 17.96 23.23 -1.64
C PHE A 325 18.42 22.45 -0.40
N LYS A 326 18.03 22.92 0.78
CA LYS A 326 18.19 22.27 2.08
C LYS A 326 16.81 22.21 2.75
N PRO A 327 16.67 21.63 3.96
CA PRO A 327 15.44 21.71 4.75
C PRO A 327 15.14 23.14 5.27
N ALA A 328 15.25 24.15 4.40
CA ALA A 328 14.98 25.55 4.62
C ALA A 328 14.60 26.18 3.26
N LEU A 329 13.85 27.28 3.29
CA LEU A 329 13.54 28.06 2.11
C LEU A 329 14.69 29.02 1.84
N SER A 330 15.37 28.85 0.71
CA SER A 330 16.29 29.84 0.19
C SER A 330 15.49 30.87 -0.61
N CYS A 331 15.63 32.14 -0.27
CA CYS A 331 14.80 33.17 -0.90
C CYS A 331 15.53 34.49 -1.08
N ILE A 332 15.03 35.24 -2.07
CA ILE A 332 15.41 36.62 -2.33
C ILE A 332 14.22 37.49 -1.94
N THR A 333 14.46 38.42 -1.03
CA THR A 333 13.48 39.41 -0.57
C THR A 333 13.74 40.75 -1.24
N SER A 334 12.71 41.56 -1.45
CA SER A 334 12.87 42.92 -1.98
C SER A 334 12.21 43.94 -1.06
N ALA A 335 12.97 44.96 -0.65
CA ALA A 335 12.51 46.06 0.20
C ALA A 335 13.24 47.36 -0.18
N GLY A 336 12.51 48.45 -0.39
CA GLY A 336 13.10 49.79 -0.56
C GLY A 336 14.21 49.88 -1.63
N GLY A 337 14.05 49.18 -2.76
CA GLY A 337 15.05 49.18 -3.84
C GLY A 337 16.26 48.25 -3.60
N THR A 338 16.28 47.49 -2.52
CA THR A 338 17.34 46.51 -2.23
C THR A 338 16.82 45.08 -2.35
N LEU A 339 17.75 44.15 -2.56
CA LEU A 339 17.54 42.70 -2.54
C LEU A 339 18.29 42.08 -1.37
N GLY A 340 17.62 41.23 -0.61
CA GLY A 340 18.22 40.45 0.48
C GLY A 340 18.20 38.96 0.19
N PHE A 341 19.33 38.28 0.39
CA PHE A 341 19.51 36.86 0.13
C PHE A 341 19.56 36.06 1.44
N HIS A 342 18.72 35.02 1.54
CA HIS A 342 18.53 34.28 2.78
C HIS A 342 18.63 32.77 2.56
N ASN A 343 19.28 32.09 3.51
CA ASN A 343 19.32 30.63 3.63
C ASN A 343 19.81 29.86 2.39
N PHE A 344 20.63 30.47 1.53
CA PHE A 344 21.29 29.72 0.45
C PHE A 344 22.32 28.74 1.03
N PRO A 345 22.58 27.59 0.38
CA PRO A 345 23.35 26.50 0.98
C PRO A 345 24.81 26.79 1.33
N GLY A 346 25.48 27.67 0.61
CA GLY A 346 26.93 27.87 0.71
C GLY A 346 27.36 29.00 1.65
N PRO A 347 28.62 28.98 2.09
CA PRO A 347 29.15 29.91 3.08
C PRO A 347 29.10 31.39 2.68
N LEU A 348 29.17 31.72 1.38
CA LEU A 348 29.21 33.11 0.91
C LEU A 348 27.84 33.77 1.07
N PHE A 349 26.74 33.08 0.73
CA PHE A 349 25.38 33.60 0.95
C PHE A 349 24.74 33.20 2.29
N SER A 350 25.35 32.30 3.09
CA SER A 350 24.78 31.87 4.37
C SER A 350 25.40 32.51 5.61
N SER A 351 26.66 32.95 5.56
CA SER A 351 27.41 33.36 6.77
C SER A 351 27.02 34.76 7.28
N LYS A 352 26.62 35.66 6.39
CA LYS A 352 26.13 37.01 6.72
C LYS A 352 24.94 37.36 5.82
N PRO A 353 23.98 38.17 6.29
CA PRO A 353 22.93 38.71 5.43
C PRO A 353 23.55 39.48 4.27
N ILE A 354 23.35 39.00 3.04
CA ILE A 354 23.77 39.71 1.84
C ILE A 354 22.63 40.60 1.39
N MET A 355 22.92 41.90 1.33
CA MET A 355 22.04 42.92 0.76
C MET A 355 22.77 43.57 -0.42
N CYS A 356 22.09 43.77 -1.53
CA CYS A 356 22.60 44.55 -2.65
C CYS A 356 21.49 45.40 -3.29
N ASP A 357 21.88 46.39 -4.07
CA ASP A 357 20.93 47.19 -4.82
C ASP A 357 20.22 46.33 -5.85
N ARG A 358 18.92 46.55 -5.99
CA ARG A 358 18.12 45.87 -6.98
C ARG A 358 18.51 46.38 -8.38
N PRO A 359 18.88 45.48 -9.32
CA PRO A 359 19.16 45.90 -10.69
C PRO A 359 17.96 46.61 -11.32
N PRO A 360 18.19 47.53 -12.27
CA PRO A 360 17.12 48.20 -13.02
C PRO A 360 16.16 47.20 -13.67
N LEU A 361 14.89 47.59 -13.87
CA LEU A 361 13.86 46.71 -14.45
C LEU A 361 14.22 46.25 -15.88
N GLU A 362 14.99 47.06 -16.60
CA GLU A 362 15.54 46.77 -17.91
C GLU A 362 16.56 45.64 -17.87
N GLN A 363 17.15 45.31 -16.72
CA GLN A 363 18.12 44.22 -16.54
C GLN A 363 17.53 43.04 -15.76
N PHE A 364 16.63 43.29 -14.81
CA PHE A 364 15.95 42.26 -14.03
C PHE A 364 14.46 42.58 -13.85
N HIS A 365 13.59 41.87 -14.57
CA HIS A 365 12.16 42.18 -14.62
C HIS A 365 11.35 41.31 -13.64
N ALA A 366 11.13 41.86 -12.44
CA ALA A 366 10.44 41.20 -11.34
C ALA A 366 9.52 42.17 -10.57
N PRO A 367 8.42 42.65 -11.16
CA PRO A 367 7.57 43.67 -10.54
C PRO A 367 7.04 43.22 -9.16
N PRO A 368 6.82 44.13 -8.20
CA PRO A 368 6.23 43.77 -6.92
C PRO A 368 4.80 43.21 -7.10
N GLY A 369 4.31 42.44 -6.11
CA GLY A 369 2.90 42.02 -6.08
C GLY A 369 2.50 40.90 -7.05
N MET A 370 3.45 40.15 -7.63
CA MET A 370 3.17 39.07 -8.60
C MET A 370 2.29 37.91 -8.06
N GLY A 371 2.08 37.83 -6.74
CA GLY A 371 1.34 36.72 -6.11
C GLY A 371 1.99 35.34 -6.25
N ARG A 372 3.20 35.27 -6.81
CA ARG A 372 4.00 34.06 -7.02
C ARG A 372 5.49 34.38 -6.92
N TRP A 373 6.27 33.37 -6.53
CA TRP A 373 7.72 33.49 -6.49
C TRP A 373 8.32 33.22 -7.87
N LEU A 374 9.39 33.93 -8.21
CA LEU A 374 10.24 33.56 -9.35
C LEU A 374 11.00 32.27 -9.05
N GLN A 375 11.31 31.52 -10.11
CA GLN A 375 12.11 30.30 -9.99
C GLN A 375 13.57 30.67 -9.71
N THR A 376 14.12 30.07 -8.67
CA THR A 376 15.49 30.28 -8.23
C THR A 376 16.26 28.97 -8.27
N PHE A 377 17.48 29.03 -8.76
CA PHE A 377 18.45 27.94 -8.80
C PHE A 377 19.71 28.37 -8.03
N TYR A 378 20.48 27.38 -7.61
CA TYR A 378 21.71 27.63 -6.84
C TYR A 378 22.81 26.69 -7.29
N LEU A 379 23.98 27.24 -7.63
CA LEU A 379 25.17 26.46 -7.98
C LEU A 379 26.32 26.85 -7.05
N LEU A 380 26.91 25.85 -6.41
CA LEU A 380 28.18 26.00 -5.68
C LEU A 380 29.31 25.68 -6.66
N ALA A 381 29.87 26.72 -7.27
CA ALA A 381 30.80 26.57 -8.36
C ALA A 381 32.24 26.48 -7.86
N ASN A 382 32.98 25.47 -8.32
CA ASN A 382 34.40 25.32 -8.01
C ASN A 382 35.21 25.70 -9.25
N HIS A 383 35.78 26.91 -9.27
CA HIS A 383 36.63 27.36 -10.36
C HIS A 383 38.08 27.39 -9.89
N ASN A 384 38.87 26.41 -10.34
CA ASN A 384 40.25 26.23 -9.93
C ASN A 384 40.36 26.13 -8.39
N VAL A 385 41.11 27.02 -7.76
CA VAL A 385 41.34 27.07 -6.30
C VAL A 385 40.20 27.79 -5.55
N ASN A 386 39.37 28.58 -6.25
CA ASN A 386 38.36 29.44 -5.62
C ASN A 386 36.95 28.84 -5.75
N CYS A 387 36.20 28.91 -4.65
CA CYS A 387 34.80 28.51 -4.59
C CYS A 387 33.90 29.74 -4.74
N TYR A 388 33.00 29.73 -5.72
CA TYR A 388 32.04 30.78 -6.01
C TYR A 388 30.62 30.26 -5.77
N GLU A 389 29.70 31.17 -5.48
CA GLU A 389 28.29 30.83 -5.34
C GLU A 389 27.46 31.61 -6.34
N HIS A 390 26.61 30.91 -7.08
CA HIS A 390 25.72 31.50 -8.08
C HIS A 390 24.27 31.33 -7.63
N VAL A 391 23.61 32.44 -7.35
CA VAL A 391 22.15 32.49 -7.18
C VAL A 391 21.55 32.94 -8.51
N VAL A 392 20.80 32.04 -9.14
CA VAL A 392 20.29 32.23 -10.50
C VAL A 392 18.78 32.36 -10.46
N VAL A 393 18.21 33.32 -11.18
CA VAL A 393 16.76 33.57 -11.23
C VAL A 393 16.29 33.67 -12.66
N LEU A 394 15.16 33.03 -12.97
CA LEU A 394 14.42 33.24 -14.20
C LEU A 394 13.38 34.35 -13.99
N ASP A 395 13.57 35.48 -14.67
CA ASP A 395 12.68 36.63 -14.56
C ASP A 395 11.41 36.49 -15.40
N THR A 396 10.46 37.42 -15.25
CA THR A 396 9.18 37.36 -15.98
C THR A 396 9.28 37.71 -17.47
N LYS A 397 10.41 38.26 -17.93
CA LYS A 397 10.73 38.51 -19.34
C LYS A 397 11.55 37.38 -19.96
N ARG A 398 11.60 36.20 -19.32
CA ARG A 398 12.32 35.00 -19.79
C ARG A 398 13.83 35.19 -19.86
N ARG A 399 14.39 35.95 -18.93
CA ARG A 399 15.84 36.13 -18.80
C ARG A 399 16.36 35.41 -17.58
N LEU A 400 17.45 34.68 -17.79
CA LEU A 400 18.21 34.07 -16.71
C LEU A 400 19.26 35.08 -16.25
N VAL A 401 19.19 35.47 -14.98
CA VAL A 401 20.14 36.38 -14.34
C VAL A 401 20.85 35.70 -13.19
N CYS A 402 22.06 36.15 -12.86
CA CYS A 402 22.88 35.56 -11.80
C CYS A 402 23.46 36.63 -10.87
N TRP A 403 23.36 36.35 -9.56
CA TRP A 403 24.18 36.98 -8.54
C TRP A 403 25.31 36.03 -8.17
N GLN A 404 26.54 36.43 -8.46
CA GLN A 404 27.75 35.67 -8.15
C GLN A 404 28.41 36.26 -6.91
N ALA A 405 28.55 35.46 -5.86
CA ALA A 405 29.40 35.79 -4.72
C ALA A 405 30.78 35.17 -4.90
N ALA A 406 31.82 35.96 -4.64
CA ALA A 406 33.21 35.55 -4.67
C ALA A 406 33.80 35.53 -3.25
N PRO A 407 34.78 34.64 -2.97
CA PRO A 407 35.49 34.66 -1.71
C PRO A 407 36.31 35.94 -1.60
N ALA A 408 36.50 36.40 -0.37
CA ALA A 408 37.33 37.56 -0.09
C ALA A 408 38.77 37.36 -0.60
N ALA A 409 39.31 38.35 -1.31
CA ALA A 409 40.70 38.31 -1.79
C ALA A 409 41.73 38.34 -0.64
N SER A 410 41.35 38.82 0.55
CA SER A 410 42.14 38.76 1.79
C SER A 410 41.24 38.91 3.02
N HIS A 411 41.75 38.62 4.23
CA HIS A 411 41.02 38.85 5.49
C HIS A 411 40.58 40.32 5.72
N LYS A 412 41.12 41.28 4.97
CA LYS A 412 40.78 42.71 5.06
C LYS A 412 39.71 43.16 4.06
N VAL A 413 39.32 42.31 3.11
CA VAL A 413 38.36 42.63 2.04
C VAL A 413 37.10 41.79 2.21
N ALA A 414 35.92 42.41 2.15
CA ALA A 414 34.66 41.67 2.25
C ALA A 414 34.39 40.84 0.98
N SER A 415 33.60 39.78 1.09
CA SER A 415 33.04 39.09 -0.06
C SER A 415 32.19 40.05 -0.90
N THR A 416 32.36 40.01 -2.22
CA THR A 416 31.64 40.87 -3.16
C THR A 416 30.59 40.06 -3.90
N VAL A 417 29.45 40.69 -4.18
CA VAL A 417 28.37 40.13 -5.00
C VAL A 417 28.27 40.94 -6.28
N SER A 418 28.36 40.26 -7.41
CA SER A 418 28.21 40.85 -8.74
C SER A 418 26.93 40.34 -9.39
N PHE A 419 26.27 41.21 -10.15
CA PHE A 419 25.09 40.87 -10.94
C PHE A 419 25.45 40.77 -12.42
N ARG A 420 24.89 39.78 -13.12
CA ARG A 420 24.97 39.69 -14.59
C ARG A 420 23.74 39.04 -15.20
N ALA A 421 23.38 39.48 -16.41
CA ALA A 421 22.52 38.71 -17.29
C ALA A 421 23.30 37.49 -17.84
N VAL A 422 22.63 36.35 -17.98
CA VAL A 422 23.26 35.08 -18.39
C VAL A 422 22.73 34.63 -19.76
N LEU A 423 21.42 34.50 -19.90
CA LEU A 423 20.76 34.05 -21.13
C LEU A 423 19.41 34.76 -21.29
N ASP A 424 19.03 35.06 -22.52
CA ASP A 424 17.72 35.57 -22.90
C ASP A 424 16.85 34.48 -23.55
N ASN A 425 15.56 34.77 -23.74
CA ASN A 425 14.59 33.89 -24.40
C ASN A 425 14.49 32.47 -23.81
N VAL A 426 14.66 32.36 -22.49
CA VAL A 426 14.63 31.08 -21.77
C VAL A 426 13.20 30.56 -21.68
N ILE A 427 12.94 29.40 -22.25
CA ILE A 427 11.62 28.76 -22.32
C ILE A 427 11.48 27.56 -21.36
N GLY A 428 12.57 27.15 -20.70
CA GLY A 428 12.56 26.12 -19.66
C GLY A 428 13.91 26.05 -18.95
N ALA A 429 13.89 25.81 -17.65
CA ALA A 429 15.09 25.62 -16.85
C ALA A 429 14.80 24.72 -15.63
N ASP A 430 15.63 23.70 -15.43
CA ASP A 430 15.50 22.74 -14.33
C ASP A 430 16.87 22.38 -13.75
N GLN A 431 16.95 22.32 -12.43
CA GLN A 431 18.16 21.92 -11.73
C GLN A 431 18.08 20.44 -11.33
N LEU A 432 19.09 19.68 -11.73
CA LEU A 432 19.23 18.24 -11.50
C LEU A 432 20.60 18.02 -10.82
N GLY A 433 20.58 17.77 -9.51
CA GLY A 433 21.79 17.77 -8.68
C GLY A 433 22.57 19.08 -8.79
N ASP A 434 23.85 18.96 -9.15
CA ASP A 434 24.81 20.06 -9.30
C ASP A 434 24.79 20.71 -10.70
N SER A 435 23.77 20.41 -11.50
CA SER A 435 23.64 20.80 -12.91
C SER A 435 22.35 21.57 -13.16
N LEU A 436 22.44 22.68 -13.88
CA LEU A 436 21.28 23.44 -14.37
C LEU A 436 21.15 23.25 -15.89
N TYR A 437 20.02 22.72 -16.34
CA TYR A 437 19.70 22.52 -17.76
C TYR A 437 18.73 23.59 -18.21
N ILE A 438 19.01 24.22 -19.35
CA ILE A 438 18.31 25.42 -19.81
C ILE A 438 18.01 25.29 -21.30
N GLY A 439 16.81 25.66 -21.72
CA GLY A 439 16.45 25.79 -23.14
C GLY A 439 16.11 27.22 -23.49
N CYS A 440 16.74 27.77 -24.52
CA CYS A 440 16.45 29.09 -25.06
C CYS A 440 15.85 28.98 -26.46
N ALA A 441 14.78 29.73 -26.72
CA ALA A 441 14.28 29.91 -28.08
C ALA A 441 15.29 30.72 -28.90
N ASP A 442 15.63 30.22 -30.08
CA ASP A 442 16.67 30.76 -30.96
C ASP A 442 16.14 30.80 -32.40
N GLY A 443 15.12 31.65 -32.63
CA GLY A 443 14.50 31.83 -33.95
C GLY A 443 13.66 30.63 -34.39
N ASP A 444 14.21 29.77 -35.24
CA ASP A 444 13.58 28.58 -35.81
C ASP A 444 13.78 27.29 -34.99
N GLY A 445 14.46 27.37 -33.85
CA GLY A 445 14.75 26.23 -33.00
C GLY A 445 14.92 26.56 -31.52
N VAL A 446 15.45 25.58 -30.77
CA VAL A 446 15.73 25.71 -29.34
C VAL A 446 17.16 25.30 -29.06
N GLN A 447 17.96 26.23 -28.57
CA GLN A 447 19.33 25.97 -28.13
C GLN A 447 19.31 25.49 -26.68
N LEU A 448 19.85 24.30 -26.44
CA LEU A 448 20.03 23.76 -25.09
C LEU A 448 21.36 24.23 -24.49
N TYR A 449 21.38 24.48 -23.19
CA TYR A 449 22.56 24.83 -22.42
C TYR A 449 22.65 23.99 -21.15
N HIS A 450 23.88 23.73 -20.73
CA HIS A 450 24.18 23.09 -19.46
C HIS A 450 25.12 23.96 -18.62
N TRP A 451 24.77 24.17 -17.36
CA TRP A 451 25.60 24.86 -16.40
C TRP A 451 25.90 23.93 -15.22
N HIS A 452 27.07 23.31 -15.28
CA HIS A 452 27.61 22.45 -14.23
C HIS A 452 28.40 23.27 -13.21
N ARG A 453 28.48 22.81 -11.96
CA ARG A 453 29.30 23.43 -10.89
C ARG A 453 30.77 23.67 -11.24
N GLN A 454 31.35 22.94 -12.19
CA GLN A 454 32.74 23.14 -12.60
C GLN A 454 32.91 24.32 -13.58
N ASN A 455 31.82 24.80 -14.18
CA ASN A 455 31.85 25.78 -15.27
C ASN A 455 31.41 27.17 -14.79
N ALA A 456 32.17 28.21 -15.17
CA ALA A 456 31.89 29.59 -14.78
C ALA A 456 30.60 30.14 -15.40
N THR A 457 30.29 29.66 -16.60
CA THR A 457 29.13 30.05 -17.39
C THR A 457 28.47 28.80 -18.01
N PRO A 458 27.20 28.89 -18.41
CA PRO A 458 26.55 27.85 -19.18
C PRO A 458 27.27 27.63 -20.53
N TYR A 459 27.39 26.39 -20.96
CA TYR A 459 27.90 26.05 -22.28
C TYR A 459 26.79 25.46 -23.16
N LYS A 460 26.92 25.62 -24.48
CA LYS A 460 25.95 25.13 -25.46
C LYS A 460 25.99 23.61 -25.56
N MET A 461 24.81 23.00 -25.57
CA MET A 461 24.58 21.60 -25.92
C MET A 461 24.02 21.50 -27.36
N GLN A 462 23.48 20.34 -27.72
CA GLN A 462 22.80 20.14 -29.00
C GLN A 462 21.57 21.04 -29.14
N ARG A 463 21.34 21.51 -30.36
CA ARG A 463 20.19 22.33 -30.73
C ARG A 463 19.06 21.45 -31.25
N ILE A 464 17.83 21.74 -30.84
CA ILE A 464 16.63 21.12 -31.40
C ILE A 464 16.16 22.00 -32.55
N ALA A 465 16.14 21.46 -33.77
CA ALA A 465 15.70 22.16 -34.98
C ALA A 465 14.16 22.23 -35.07
N GLN A 466 13.52 22.67 -33.98
CA GLN A 466 12.09 22.85 -33.89
C GLN A 466 11.77 24.04 -33.01
N GLN A 467 10.94 24.95 -33.50
CA GLN A 467 10.45 26.07 -32.70
C GLN A 467 9.65 25.58 -31.50
N GLY A 468 9.79 26.28 -30.37
CA GLY A 468 8.94 26.02 -29.24
C GLY A 468 8.88 27.17 -28.25
N SER A 469 7.84 27.12 -27.42
CA SER A 469 7.47 28.20 -26.50
C SER A 469 7.66 27.84 -25.04
N ARG A 470 7.82 26.55 -24.74
CA ARG A 470 8.03 26.01 -23.39
C ARG A 470 8.80 24.70 -23.48
N LEU A 471 9.87 24.55 -22.69
CA LEU A 471 10.64 23.31 -22.56
C LEU A 471 10.48 22.76 -21.13
N LEU A 472 10.29 21.45 -21.02
CA LEU A 472 10.24 20.71 -19.75
C LEU A 472 11.25 19.58 -19.77
N HIS A 473 12.04 19.43 -18.70
CA HIS A 473 12.87 18.25 -18.51
C HIS A 473 12.06 17.12 -17.86
N GLY A 474 12.46 15.89 -18.11
CA GLY A 474 11.74 14.71 -17.67
C GLY A 474 12.53 13.74 -16.83
N ALA A 475 11.77 12.87 -16.16
CA ALA A 475 12.31 11.81 -15.34
C ALA A 475 12.45 10.51 -16.15
N LEU A 476 13.62 9.88 -16.03
CA LEU A 476 13.93 8.57 -16.62
C LEU A 476 13.75 7.45 -15.58
N LYS A 477 13.55 6.22 -16.05
CA LYS A 477 13.39 5.01 -15.22
C LYS A 477 14.69 4.18 -15.19
N GLY A 478 14.87 3.38 -14.12
CA GLY A 478 15.85 2.29 -14.05
C GLY A 478 17.29 2.80 -13.93
N GLU A 479 18.23 2.18 -14.65
CA GLU A 479 19.65 2.57 -14.64
C GLU A 479 19.90 4.00 -15.11
N HIS A 480 18.94 4.57 -15.86
CA HIS A 480 18.97 5.95 -16.33
C HIS A 480 18.26 6.93 -15.37
N ALA A 481 17.67 6.45 -14.28
CA ALA A 481 17.09 7.33 -13.25
C ALA A 481 18.20 8.20 -12.64
N GLY A 482 17.98 9.52 -12.59
CA GLY A 482 18.98 10.48 -12.15
C GLY A 482 20.07 10.84 -13.17
N HIS A 483 20.11 10.18 -14.35
CA HIS A 483 20.97 10.61 -15.47
C HIS A 483 20.26 11.72 -16.25
N SER A 484 20.68 12.95 -16.01
CA SER A 484 20.03 14.17 -16.50
C SER A 484 20.32 14.47 -17.97
N GLY A 485 19.29 14.95 -18.69
CA GLY A 485 19.44 15.70 -19.96
C GLY A 485 18.80 15.09 -21.21
N ASN A 486 18.30 13.85 -21.14
CA ASN A 486 17.84 13.14 -22.34
C ASN A 486 16.32 13.07 -22.52
N LEU A 487 15.51 13.28 -21.49
CA LEU A 487 14.06 13.32 -21.68
C LEU A 487 13.55 14.76 -21.60
N LEU A 488 12.90 15.19 -22.66
CA LEU A 488 12.44 16.54 -22.88
C LEU A 488 11.03 16.53 -23.48
N ALA A 489 10.27 17.56 -23.14
CA ALA A 489 9.04 17.90 -23.83
C ALA A 489 9.08 19.37 -24.25
N LEU A 490 8.90 19.62 -25.54
CA LEU A 490 8.90 20.95 -26.13
C LEU A 490 7.49 21.28 -26.63
N LYS A 491 6.93 22.41 -26.19
CA LYS A 491 5.64 22.89 -26.71
C LYS A 491 5.85 23.61 -28.04
N THR A 492 5.49 22.95 -29.13
CA THR A 492 5.73 23.38 -30.52
C THR A 492 4.51 24.05 -31.15
N GLY A 493 3.32 23.88 -30.56
CA GLY A 493 2.09 24.57 -30.96
C GLY A 493 1.12 24.74 -29.79
N PRO A 494 -0.11 25.24 -30.03
CA PRO A 494 -1.11 25.47 -28.97
C PRO A 494 -1.44 24.22 -28.17
N SER A 495 -1.70 23.10 -28.87
CA SER A 495 -1.98 21.76 -28.35
C SER A 495 -0.86 20.75 -28.64
N ARG A 496 0.12 21.12 -29.47
CA ARG A 496 1.15 20.21 -29.97
C ARG A 496 2.42 20.27 -29.14
N TRP A 497 2.93 19.09 -28.81
CA TRP A 497 4.17 18.88 -28.08
C TRP A 497 5.08 17.94 -28.87
N TRP A 498 6.37 18.13 -28.72
CA TRP A 498 7.38 17.18 -29.13
C TRP A 498 7.96 16.53 -27.88
N VAL A 499 8.06 15.20 -27.86
CA VAL A 499 8.48 14.42 -26.70
C VAL A 499 9.60 13.48 -27.10
N GLY A 500 10.74 13.57 -26.42
CA GLY A 500 11.90 12.75 -26.77
C GLY A 500 13.19 13.24 -26.13
N SER A 501 14.29 13.03 -26.84
CA SER A 501 15.64 13.49 -26.49
C SER A 501 16.15 14.52 -27.47
N HIS A 502 17.22 15.22 -27.12
CA HIS A 502 17.84 16.26 -27.94
C HIS A 502 18.15 15.85 -29.41
N ALA A 503 18.19 14.56 -29.73
CA ALA A 503 18.40 14.03 -31.08
C ALA A 503 17.13 13.47 -31.75
N MET A 504 16.16 12.95 -31.00
CA MET A 504 15.01 12.22 -31.54
C MET A 504 13.77 12.43 -30.68
N GLY A 505 12.62 12.70 -31.29
CA GLY A 505 11.37 12.76 -30.56
C GLY A 505 10.15 12.65 -31.47
N GLU A 506 9.02 12.35 -30.86
CA GLU A 506 7.73 12.16 -31.53
C GLU A 506 6.80 13.33 -31.20
N ALA A 507 5.96 13.71 -32.16
CA ALA A 507 4.91 14.70 -31.92
C ALA A 507 3.74 14.06 -31.14
N MET A 508 3.17 14.82 -30.21
CA MET A 508 2.04 14.42 -29.39
C MET A 508 1.07 15.58 -29.23
N ASP A 509 -0.22 15.31 -29.42
CA ASP A 509 -1.28 16.31 -29.33
C ASP A 509 -2.06 16.21 -28.00
N ILE A 510 -2.35 17.37 -27.44
CA ILE A 510 -3.14 17.62 -26.22
C ILE A 510 -4.26 18.60 -26.59
N ASP A 511 -5.33 18.07 -27.16
CA ASP A 511 -6.44 18.78 -27.81
C ASP A 511 -7.61 19.13 -26.89
N ASP A 512 -7.52 18.79 -25.60
CA ASP A 512 -8.61 18.95 -24.63
C ASP A 512 -8.36 20.08 -23.60
N ASN A 513 -7.37 20.93 -23.82
CA ASN A 513 -6.91 21.97 -22.86
C ASN A 513 -6.30 21.42 -21.56
N ALA A 514 -5.83 20.16 -21.53
CA ALA A 514 -5.11 19.66 -20.38
C ALA A 514 -3.82 20.45 -20.13
N ALA A 515 -3.49 20.68 -18.86
CA ALA A 515 -2.28 21.40 -18.48
C ALA A 515 -1.11 20.43 -18.34
N VAL A 516 -0.08 20.58 -19.18
CA VAL A 516 1.13 19.76 -19.10
C VAL A 516 1.99 20.19 -17.92
N LEU A 517 2.23 19.23 -17.01
CA LEU A 517 3.01 19.37 -15.79
C LEU A 517 4.47 18.98 -16.01
N GLY A 518 4.72 17.95 -16.83
CA GLY A 518 6.05 17.41 -17.08
C GLY A 518 6.01 16.27 -18.09
N VAL A 519 7.11 15.53 -18.16
CA VAL A 519 7.32 14.40 -19.06
C VAL A 519 8.07 13.30 -18.32
N ALA A 520 7.63 12.04 -18.48
CA ALA A 520 8.23 10.91 -17.77
C ALA A 520 8.06 9.60 -18.54
N ILE A 521 8.86 8.62 -18.12
CA ILE A 521 8.63 7.20 -18.41
C ILE A 521 8.05 6.57 -17.13
N SER A 522 6.93 5.85 -17.26
CA SER A 522 6.16 5.26 -16.15
C SER A 522 6.15 3.73 -16.27
N GLU A 523 5.90 3.02 -15.18
CA GLU A 523 5.65 1.57 -15.24
C GLU A 523 4.39 1.21 -16.03
N LYS A 524 3.46 2.17 -16.15
CA LYS A 524 2.21 1.97 -16.90
C LYS A 524 2.43 1.93 -18.42
N HIS A 525 3.55 2.49 -18.92
CA HIS A 525 3.88 2.46 -20.35
C HIS A 525 5.39 2.67 -20.63
N PRO A 526 6.03 1.85 -21.49
CA PRO A 526 7.49 1.88 -21.68
C PRO A 526 7.99 3.10 -22.49
N LYS A 527 7.15 3.70 -23.35
CA LYS A 527 7.52 4.93 -24.07
C LYS A 527 7.31 6.18 -23.19
N PRO A 528 8.12 7.24 -23.40
CA PRO A 528 7.90 8.53 -22.76
C PRO A 528 6.51 9.10 -23.03
N GLY A 529 5.94 9.73 -22.01
CA GLY A 529 4.63 10.37 -22.09
C GLY A 529 4.59 11.71 -21.37
N LEU A 530 3.59 12.52 -21.73
CA LEU A 530 3.31 13.77 -21.04
C LEU A 530 2.51 13.50 -19.78
N VAL A 531 2.97 14.05 -18.66
CA VAL A 531 2.23 14.07 -17.41
C VAL A 531 1.36 15.33 -17.40
N VAL A 532 0.05 15.15 -17.37
CA VAL A 532 -0.91 16.25 -17.52
C VAL A 532 -1.93 16.28 -16.40
N LEU A 533 -2.34 17.48 -16.01
CA LEU A 533 -3.54 17.71 -15.24
C LEU A 533 -4.73 17.73 -16.19
N HIS A 534 -5.65 16.79 -16.02
CA HIS A 534 -6.87 16.69 -16.83
C HIS A 534 -7.68 18.00 -16.76
N PRO A 535 -8.41 18.41 -17.81
CA PRO A 535 -9.17 19.67 -17.83
C PRO A 535 -10.20 19.80 -16.72
N GLY A 536 -10.82 18.67 -16.34
CA GLY A 536 -11.71 18.61 -15.17
C GLY A 536 -11.01 18.79 -13.81
N ARG A 537 -9.68 18.76 -13.77
CA ARG A 537 -8.83 18.97 -12.59
C ARG A 537 -8.99 17.97 -11.44
N TYR A 538 -9.71 16.86 -11.62
CA TYR A 538 -9.83 15.79 -10.59
C TYR A 538 -8.81 14.66 -10.73
N ARG A 539 -8.00 14.66 -11.79
CA ARG A 539 -7.02 13.59 -12.03
C ARG A 539 -5.80 14.08 -12.79
N ILE A 540 -4.69 13.39 -12.56
CA ILE A 540 -3.42 13.55 -13.27
C ILE A 540 -3.19 12.28 -14.08
N GLU A 541 -2.84 12.44 -15.35
CA GLU A 541 -2.72 11.37 -16.34
C GLU A 541 -1.32 11.36 -16.97
N LEU A 542 -0.86 10.18 -17.37
CA LEU A 542 0.18 10.02 -18.37
C LEU A 542 -0.49 9.84 -19.73
N ARG A 543 -0.02 10.59 -20.73
CA ARG A 543 -0.50 10.52 -22.10
C ARG A 543 0.62 10.08 -23.03
N VAL A 544 0.35 9.06 -23.82
CA VAL A 544 1.26 8.52 -24.84
C VAL A 544 0.48 8.31 -26.13
N GLY A 545 0.62 9.22 -27.09
CA GLY A 545 -0.23 9.23 -28.30
C GLY A 545 -1.71 9.36 -27.91
N HIS A 546 -2.54 8.40 -28.31
CA HIS A 546 -3.96 8.33 -27.91
C HIS A 546 -4.20 7.60 -26.58
N LEU A 547 -3.18 6.92 -26.03
CA LEU A 547 -3.31 6.17 -24.79
C LEU A 547 -3.31 7.11 -23.58
N ARG A 548 -4.11 6.75 -22.57
CA ARG A 548 -4.31 7.52 -21.34
C ARG A 548 -4.19 6.60 -20.14
N TYR A 549 -3.33 6.96 -19.19
CA TYR A 549 -3.13 6.22 -17.96
C TYR A 549 -3.31 7.13 -16.76
N THR A 550 -4.22 6.78 -15.85
CA THR A 550 -4.41 7.53 -14.61
C THR A 550 -3.22 7.33 -13.67
N LEU A 551 -2.57 8.43 -13.27
CA LEU A 551 -1.46 8.43 -12.31
C LEU A 551 -1.95 8.79 -10.90
N ALA A 552 -2.87 9.74 -10.80
CA ALA A 552 -3.50 10.12 -9.55
C ALA A 552 -4.93 10.59 -9.76
N THR A 553 -5.79 10.30 -8.79
CA THR A 553 -7.13 10.86 -8.67
C THR A 553 -7.22 11.67 -7.38
N SER A 554 -8.05 12.71 -7.39
CA SER A 554 -8.31 13.54 -6.22
C SER A 554 -9.82 13.60 -5.97
N PRO A 555 -10.27 13.49 -4.70
CA PRO A 555 -11.68 13.64 -4.36
C PRO A 555 -12.17 15.08 -4.51
N GLU A 556 -11.25 16.05 -4.61
CA GLU A 556 -11.54 17.47 -4.83
C GLU A 556 -10.83 17.96 -6.09
N ALA A 557 -11.30 19.08 -6.66
CA ALA A 557 -10.61 19.70 -7.78
C ALA A 557 -9.18 20.11 -7.36
N ILE A 558 -8.20 19.85 -8.22
CA ILE A 558 -6.80 20.20 -8.01
C ILE A 558 -6.57 21.65 -8.43
N GLN A 559 -6.22 22.53 -7.50
CA GLN A 559 -6.02 23.96 -7.73
C GLN A 559 -4.64 24.31 -8.29
N GLN A 560 -3.61 23.58 -7.85
CA GLN A 560 -2.25 23.73 -8.38
C GLN A 560 -1.56 22.37 -8.36
N ALA A 561 -0.70 22.12 -9.34
CA ALA A 561 0.08 20.91 -9.43
C ALA A 561 1.46 21.20 -10.03
N SER A 562 2.44 20.38 -9.66
CA SER A 562 3.80 20.41 -10.17
C SER A 562 4.37 19.00 -10.23
N MET A 563 5.44 18.85 -11.01
CA MET A 563 6.19 17.61 -11.13
C MET A 563 7.67 17.91 -10.93
N ASP A 564 8.38 17.03 -10.21
CA ASP A 564 9.83 17.04 -10.13
C ASP A 564 10.42 16.25 -11.30
N PRO A 565 11.27 16.86 -12.15
CA PRO A 565 11.85 16.20 -13.31
C PRO A 565 12.92 15.16 -12.94
N ALA A 566 13.48 15.19 -11.72
CA ALA A 566 14.51 14.22 -11.32
C ALA A 566 13.91 12.90 -10.80
N SER A 567 12.88 12.99 -9.96
CA SER A 567 12.35 11.87 -9.18
C SER A 567 11.00 11.34 -9.67
N ALA A 568 10.45 11.90 -10.76
CA ALA A 568 9.11 11.57 -11.24
C ALA A 568 8.02 11.71 -10.16
N ARG A 569 8.21 12.62 -9.20
CA ARG A 569 7.22 12.90 -8.16
C ARG A 569 6.29 14.00 -8.63
N ILE A 570 5.01 13.83 -8.35
CA ILE A 570 3.98 14.84 -8.55
C ILE A 570 3.49 15.35 -7.19
N ALA A 571 3.26 16.65 -7.10
CA ALA A 571 2.66 17.28 -5.95
C ALA A 571 1.50 18.17 -6.38
N TRP A 572 0.44 18.20 -5.57
CA TRP A 572 -0.71 19.04 -5.85
C TRP A 572 -1.42 19.53 -4.60
N ILE A 573 -2.16 20.63 -4.74
CA ILE A 573 -2.98 21.25 -3.69
C ILE A 573 -4.44 21.22 -4.14
N THR A 574 -5.34 20.74 -3.29
CA THR A 574 -6.78 20.72 -3.55
C THR A 574 -7.42 22.11 -3.42
N ALA A 575 -8.49 22.34 -4.16
CA ALA A 575 -9.13 23.64 -4.26
C ALA A 575 -9.93 24.03 -3.01
N LYS A 576 -10.57 23.08 -2.31
CA LYS A 576 -11.44 23.41 -1.17
C LYS A 576 -10.71 23.27 0.16
N SER A 577 -10.08 22.13 0.42
CA SER A 577 -9.40 21.87 1.69
C SER A 577 -7.98 22.45 1.77
N SER A 578 -7.36 22.81 0.64
CA SER A 578 -5.92 23.13 0.54
C SER A 578 -5.03 21.98 1.00
N THR A 579 -5.49 20.73 0.85
CA THR A 579 -4.73 19.53 1.15
C THR A 579 -3.58 19.41 0.16
N LEU A 580 -2.34 19.34 0.66
CA LEU A 580 -1.16 19.05 -0.15
C LEU A 580 -0.98 17.54 -0.24
N VAL A 581 -0.85 17.00 -1.44
CA VAL A 581 -0.55 15.58 -1.66
C VAL A 581 0.71 15.47 -2.50
N VAL A 582 1.57 14.52 -2.15
CA VAL A 582 2.77 14.14 -2.90
C VAL A 582 2.73 12.65 -3.19
N ARG A 583 3.06 12.28 -4.42
CA ARG A 583 3.04 10.91 -4.89
C ARG A 583 4.13 10.69 -5.94
N HIS A 584 4.71 9.50 -6.01
CA HIS A 584 5.45 9.09 -7.20
C HIS A 584 4.46 8.73 -8.32
N ILE A 585 4.76 9.00 -9.59
CA ILE A 585 3.81 8.74 -10.69
C ILE A 585 3.37 7.27 -10.79
N ASP A 586 4.21 6.34 -10.35
CA ASP A 586 3.94 4.90 -10.41
C ASP A 586 3.35 4.32 -9.10
N ASP A 587 3.32 5.10 -8.02
CA ASP A 587 2.79 4.64 -6.74
C ASP A 587 1.27 4.81 -6.68
N GLU A 588 0.56 3.80 -6.19
CA GLU A 588 -0.88 3.90 -5.95
C GLU A 588 -1.21 4.68 -4.66
N GLN A 589 -0.29 4.72 -3.69
CA GLN A 589 -0.46 5.41 -2.41
C GLN A 589 0.32 6.73 -2.38
N PRO A 590 -0.22 7.79 -1.73
CA PRO A 590 0.54 9.02 -1.53
C PRO A 590 1.74 8.78 -0.61
N LEU A 591 2.88 9.39 -0.95
CA LEU A 591 4.07 9.45 -0.10
C LEU A 591 3.87 10.43 1.06
N LEU A 592 3.13 11.51 0.79
CA LEU A 592 2.81 12.55 1.77
C LEU A 592 1.41 13.06 1.48
N GLN A 593 0.61 13.24 2.53
CA GLN A 593 -0.68 13.90 2.46
C GLN A 593 -0.82 14.80 3.68
N ILE A 594 -1.00 16.09 3.44
CA ILE A 594 -1.14 17.10 4.47
C ILE A 594 -2.56 17.61 4.45
N SER A 595 -3.33 17.26 5.47
CA SER A 595 -4.66 17.79 5.69
C SER A 595 -4.60 18.98 6.64
N CYS A 596 -5.33 20.04 6.32
CA CYS A 596 -5.54 21.16 7.22
C CYS A 596 -6.90 20.96 7.88
N ASP A 597 -6.90 20.65 9.17
CA ASP A 597 -8.13 20.63 9.93
C ASP A 597 -8.53 22.10 10.12
N ARG A 598 -9.67 22.50 9.52
CA ARG A 598 -10.33 23.72 9.95
C ARG A 598 -10.89 23.43 11.33
N ASP A 599 -10.66 24.31 12.29
CA ASP A 599 -11.39 24.24 13.55
C ASP A 599 -12.88 24.15 13.19
N ILE A 600 -13.47 23.01 13.53
CA ILE A 600 -14.92 22.84 13.55
C ILE A 600 -15.36 23.56 14.82
N ASP A 601 -15.31 24.88 14.77
CA ASP A 601 -15.86 25.79 15.77
C ASP A 601 -16.38 27.02 15.02
N GLU A 602 -17.42 26.79 14.21
CA GLU A 602 -18.50 27.75 14.05
C GLU A 602 -19.81 26.95 14.16
N SER A 603 -20.37 27.03 15.37
CA SER A 603 -21.74 26.62 15.71
C SER A 603 -22.74 27.61 15.11
#